data_AF-A0A3P6BX22-F1
#
_entry.id   AF-A0A3P6BX22-F1
#
_cell.length_a   1.000
_cell.length_b   1.000
_cell.length_c   1.000
_cell.angle_alpha   90.00
_cell.angle_beta   90.00
_cell.angle_gamma   90.00
#
_symmetry.space_group_name_H-M   'P 1'
#
loop_
_entity.id
_entity.type
_entity.pdbx_description
1 polymer ?
#
loop_
_entity_poly.entity_id
_entity_poly.type
_entity_poly.pdbx_seq_one_letter_code
_entity_poly.pdbx_strand_id
1 'polypeptide(L)'
;MMTQDELMWGAAWLLKATDDSNYKNFIQSLGGGDHPDIFNWDNKYAGAYVLLSQQALVNNDNTFDQYKQEAESFICKILPNTPS
;
A
#
# COMPACT_ATOMS: atom_id res chain seq x y z
N MET A 1 19.11 5.52 8.08
CA MET A 1 17.87 6.17 8.55
C MET A 1 16.75 5.46 7.81
N MET A 2 15.85 4.75 8.49
CA MET A 2 14.80 3.98 7.82
C MET A 2 13.80 4.96 7.19
N THR A 3 13.56 4.85 5.89
CA THR A 3 12.65 5.72 5.16
C THR A 3 11.20 5.27 5.37
N GLN A 4 10.25 6.18 5.10
CA GLN A 4 8.84 5.99 5.46
C GLN A 4 8.18 4.85 4.66
N ASP A 5 8.71 4.52 3.48
CA ASP A 5 8.25 3.42 2.66
C ASP A 5 8.63 2.04 3.23
N GLU A 6 9.81 1.86 3.84
CA GLU A 6 10.12 0.61 4.53
C GLU A 6 9.31 0.43 5.81
N LEU A 7 9.02 1.51 6.54
CA LEU A 7 8.11 1.45 7.70
C LEU A 7 6.72 1.00 7.29
N MET A 8 6.17 1.58 6.23
CA MET A 8 4.87 1.19 5.70
C MET A 8 4.88 -0.25 5.18
N TRP A 9 5.93 -0.65 4.44
CA TRP A 9 6.08 -2.01 3.93
C TRP A 9 6.15 -3.05 5.04
N GLY A 10 6.98 -2.80 6.06
CA GLY A 10 7.11 -3.69 7.22
C GLY A 10 5.80 -3.81 7.99
N ALA A 11 5.13 -2.68 8.26
CA ALA A 11 3.83 -2.68 8.94
C ALA A 11 2.75 -3.39 8.12
N ALA A 12 2.73 -3.25 6.80
CA ALA A 12 1.78 -3.94 5.93
C ALA A 12 1.96 -5.46 5.97
N TRP A 13 3.21 -5.94 5.96
CA TRP A 13 3.50 -7.37 6.14
C TRP A 13 3.13 -7.89 7.53
N LEU A 14 3.42 -7.11 8.57
CA LEU A 14 3.06 -7.48 9.94
C LEU A 14 1.53 -7.52 10.12
N LEU A 15 0.79 -6.55 9.57
CA LEU A 15 -0.66 -6.58 9.54
C LEU A 15 -1.17 -7.83 8.81
N LYS A 16 -0.61 -8.16 7.65
CA LYS A 16 -1.00 -9.37 6.90
C LYS A 16 -0.72 -10.67 7.67
N ALA A 17 0.38 -10.72 8.43
CA ALA A 17 0.78 -11.92 9.16
C ALA A 17 0.04 -12.10 10.49
N THR A 18 -0.44 -11.01 11.10
CA THR A 18 -0.94 -11.03 12.49
C THR A 18 -2.39 -10.59 12.64
N ASP A 19 -2.93 -9.85 11.67
CA ASP A 19 -4.22 -9.15 11.77
C ASP A 19 -4.32 -8.19 12.98
N ASP A 20 -3.18 -7.76 13.54
CA ASP A 20 -3.17 -6.87 14.69
C ASP A 20 -3.49 -5.41 14.28
N SER A 21 -4.59 -4.90 14.85
CA SER A 21 -5.05 -3.52 14.72
C SER A 21 -3.99 -2.45 15.04
N ASN A 22 -2.97 -2.77 15.85
CA ASN A 22 -1.85 -1.87 16.12
C ASN A 22 -1.11 -1.50 14.83
N TYR A 23 -0.87 -2.46 13.94
CA TYR A 23 -0.23 -2.20 12.65
C TYR A 23 -1.16 -1.42 11.71
N LYS A 24 -2.47 -1.70 11.74
CA LYS A 24 -3.46 -0.90 11.00
C LYS A 24 -3.43 0.56 11.42
N ASN A 25 -3.50 0.84 12.72
CA ASN A 25 -3.44 2.19 13.27
C ASN A 25 -2.10 2.87 12.94
N PHE A 26 -1.00 2.11 13.00
CA PHE A 26 0.32 2.62 12.65
C PHE A 26 0.40 3.02 11.17
N ILE A 27 -0.07 2.17 10.24
CA ILE A 27 -0.13 2.46 8.80
C ILE A 27 -0.96 3.72 8.53
N GLN A 28 -2.10 3.89 9.21
CA GLN A 28 -2.92 5.10 9.08
C GLN A 28 -2.20 6.34 9.63
N SER A 29 -1.44 6.21 10.72
CA SER A 29 -0.67 7.31 11.30
C SER A 29 0.51 7.76 10.43
N LEU A 30 1.04 6.88 9.58
CA LEU A 30 2.06 7.23 8.58
C LEU A 30 1.48 8.09 7.45
N GLY A 31 0.15 8.14 7.30
CA GLY A 31 -0.54 8.92 6.27
C GLY A 31 -0.47 8.29 4.86
N GLY A 32 -0.85 9.09 3.86
CA GLY A 32 -0.60 8.78 2.45
C GLY A 32 0.86 9.04 2.12
N GLY A 33 1.53 8.04 1.56
CA GLY A 33 2.92 8.16 1.11
C GLY A 33 3.04 8.85 -0.24
N ASP A 34 4.19 8.65 -0.90
CA ASP A 34 4.42 9.15 -2.25
C ASP A 34 3.49 8.47 -3.27
N HIS A 35 3.42 9.00 -4.50
CA HIS A 35 2.65 8.43 -5.61
C HIS A 35 3.58 7.68 -6.56
N PRO A 36 3.93 6.42 -6.25
CA PRO A 36 5.00 5.71 -6.93
C PRO A 36 4.67 5.48 -8.41
N ASP A 37 5.70 5.51 -9.23
CA ASP A 37 5.74 5.06 -10.63
C ASP A 37 6.69 3.86 -10.81
N ILE A 38 7.39 3.46 -9.75
CA ILE A 38 8.32 2.34 -9.71
C ILE A 38 8.20 1.54 -8.41
N PHE A 39 8.48 0.23 -8.49
CA PHE A 39 8.70 -0.64 -7.35
C PHE A 39 10.10 -1.23 -7.43
N ASN A 40 10.95 -0.99 -6.43
CA ASN A 40 12.34 -1.48 -6.44
C ASN A 40 12.93 -1.61 -5.02
N TRP A 41 14.22 -1.95 -4.95
CA TRP A 41 14.95 -2.17 -3.69
C TRP A 41 15.12 -0.91 -2.83
N ASP A 42 14.91 0.29 -3.40
CA ASP A 42 14.89 1.57 -2.68
C ASP A 42 13.46 1.99 -2.31
N ASN A 43 12.50 1.93 -3.24
CA ASN A 43 11.13 2.42 -3.02
C ASN A 43 10.10 1.28 -2.92
N LYS A 44 9.47 1.13 -1.74
CA LYS A 44 8.46 0.09 -1.46
C LYS A 44 7.01 0.53 -1.55
N TYR A 45 6.70 1.81 -1.77
CA TYR A 45 5.31 2.30 -1.68
C TYR A 45 4.36 1.56 -2.61
N ALA A 46 4.75 1.34 -3.87
CA ALA A 46 3.89 0.64 -4.84
C ALA A 46 3.54 -0.78 -4.37
N GLY A 47 4.53 -1.51 -3.85
CA GLY A 47 4.32 -2.83 -3.27
C GLY A 47 3.42 -2.78 -2.04
N ALA A 48 3.65 -1.83 -1.13
CA ALA A 48 2.85 -1.65 0.07
C ALA A 48 1.37 -1.34 -0.26
N TYR A 49 1.11 -0.45 -1.21
CA TYR A 49 -0.24 -0.12 -1.64
C TYR A 49 -0.97 -1.30 -2.26
N VAL A 50 -0.29 -2.07 -3.13
CA VAL A 50 -0.85 -3.31 -3.70
C VAL A 50 -1.14 -4.34 -2.59
N LEU A 51 -0.29 -4.45 -1.58
CA LEU A 51 -0.51 -5.37 -0.46
C LEU A 51 -1.72 -4.94 0.39
N LEU A 52 -1.84 -3.64 0.67
CA LEU A 52 -2.89 -3.06 1.51
C LEU A 52 -4.24 -2.98 0.79
N SER A 53 -4.26 -2.82 -0.54
CA SER A 53 -5.49 -2.84 -1.34
C SER A 53 -6.24 -4.17 -1.23
N GLN A 54 -5.53 -5.26 -0.90
CA GLN A 54 -6.15 -6.56 -0.61
C GLN A 54 -7.18 -6.48 0.52
N GLN A 55 -6.96 -5.62 1.52
CA GLN A 55 -7.90 -5.42 2.62
C GLN A 55 -9.23 -4.80 2.14
N ALA A 56 -9.16 -3.82 1.24
CA ALA A 56 -10.34 -3.22 0.63
C ALA A 56 -11.05 -4.20 -0.32
N LEU A 57 -10.31 -4.91 -1.17
CA LEU A 57 -10.88 -5.75 -2.23
C LEU A 57 -11.41 -7.11 -1.74
N VAL A 58 -10.71 -7.74 -0.79
CA VAL A 58 -11.05 -9.09 -0.31
C VAL A 58 -11.87 -9.02 0.97
N ASN A 59 -11.43 -8.20 1.92
CA ASN A 59 -12.09 -8.10 3.23
C ASN A 59 -13.21 -7.04 3.25
N ASN A 60 -13.42 -6.31 2.15
CA ASN A 60 -14.39 -5.22 2.03
C ASN A 60 -14.22 -4.15 3.12
N ASP A 61 -12.97 -3.93 3.57
CA ASP A 61 -12.65 -2.91 4.55
C ASP A 61 -12.33 -1.59 3.85
N ASN A 62 -13.36 -0.75 3.71
CA ASN A 62 -13.27 0.56 3.05
C ASN A 62 -12.25 1.51 3.69
N THR A 63 -11.75 1.23 4.91
CA THR A 63 -10.67 2.02 5.50
C THR A 63 -9.35 1.92 4.70
N PHE A 64 -9.22 0.94 3.81
CA PHE A 64 -8.07 0.76 2.93
C PHE A 64 -8.31 1.22 1.48
N ASP A 65 -9.45 1.86 1.18
CA ASP A 65 -9.79 2.29 -0.20
C ASP A 65 -8.76 3.24 -0.81
N GLN A 66 -8.13 4.09 -0.01
CA GLN A 66 -7.05 4.97 -0.47
C GLN A 66 -5.87 4.17 -1.06
N TYR A 67 -5.50 3.04 -0.46
CA TYR A 67 -4.39 2.21 -0.95
C TYR A 67 -4.77 1.44 -2.21
N LYS A 68 -6.05 1.11 -2.37
CA LYS A 68 -6.59 0.59 -3.62
C LYS A 68 -6.46 1.62 -4.74
N GLN A 69 -6.88 2.86 -4.51
CA GLN A 69 -6.78 3.93 -5.51
C GLN A 69 -5.32 4.19 -5.92
N GLU A 70 -4.39 4.20 -4.96
CA GLU A 70 -2.97 4.37 -5.27
C GLU A 70 -2.37 3.16 -6.02
N ALA A 71 -2.78 1.94 -5.67
CA ALA A 71 -2.37 0.75 -6.40
C ALA A 71 -2.88 0.77 -7.85
N GLU A 72 -4.13 1.17 -8.08
CA GLU A 72 -4.71 1.33 -9.42
C GLU A 72 -4.00 2.43 -10.20
N SER A 73 -3.74 3.59 -9.58
CA SER A 73 -2.97 4.69 -10.16
C SER A 73 -1.57 4.24 -10.61
N PHE A 74 -0.86 3.50 -9.75
CA PHE A 74 0.43 2.91 -10.10
C PHE A 74 0.33 1.97 -11.31
N ILE A 75 -0.62 1.02 -11.29
CA ILE A 75 -0.82 0.06 -12.39
C ILE A 75 -1.11 0.78 -13.71
N CYS A 76 -1.98 1.79 -13.71
CA CYS A 76 -2.29 2.59 -14.89
C CYS A 76 -1.08 3.34 -15.45
N LYS A 77 -0.17 3.83 -14.60
CA LYS A 77 1.07 4.49 -15.05
C LYS A 77 2.02 3.52 -15.74
N ILE A 78 2.20 2.32 -15.18
CA ILE A 78 3.13 1.32 -15.73
C ILE A 78 2.53 0.53 -16.91
N LEU A 79 1.20 0.53 -17.05
CA LEU A 79 0.45 -0.12 -18.12
C LEU A 79 -0.54 0.87 -18.80
N PRO A 80 -0.06 1.89 -19.53
CA PRO A 80 -0.87 3.02 -20.00
C PRO A 80 -1.95 2.67 -21.06
N ASN A 81 -2.01 1.43 -21.54
CA ASN A 81 -2.96 1.00 -22.59
C ASN A 81 -3.88 -0.16 -22.15
N THR A 82 -4.03 -0.40 -20.84
CA THR A 82 -4.98 -1.40 -20.35
C THR A 82 -6.37 -0.79 -20.14
N PRO A 83 -7.45 -1.43 -20.63
CA PRO A 83 -8.81 -0.98 -20.34
C PRO A 83 -9.11 -1.11 -18.84
N SER A 84 -9.81 -0.10 -18.30
CA SER A 84 -10.32 -0.01 -16.92
C SER A 84 -11.60 -0.81 -16.72
#